data_AF-A0A7J7CAQ6-F1
#
_entry.id   AF-A0A7J7CAQ6-F1
#
_cell.length_a   1.000
_cell.length_b   1.000
_cell.length_c   1.000
_cell.angle_alpha   90.00
_cell.angle_beta   90.00
_cell.angle_gamma   90.00
#
_symmetry.space_group_name_H-M   'P 1'
#
loop_
_entity.id
_entity.type
_entity.pdbx_description
1 polymer ?
#
loop_
_entity_poly.entity_id
_entity_poly.type
_entity_poly.pdbx_seq_one_letter_code
_entity_poly.pdbx_strand_id
1 'polypeptide(L)'
;MGYGRLSASVPAAGPSEPPHPATSSRKRKLILLSVLSFALIIASAVSATLLVGLRTRASGGGSSPRIHSKPTQAISKTCSMTRYPSLCVNSLLDFPGSLSASEQDLVHISFNMTLQHFNRALYQSAGISFVQMDPRVRSAYDDCLELLDDSVDALSSSLLSVAPNGNSNNRVGSTNDVITWLSAALTNHDTCTEGFEGVSGDVKNQVSAKLKDLAEMVSNCLAIFSGSVTDDFSGVPIQNRRRLMEKEEEISPENKDALPGWLGRKERELLNMPIPAIRADIIVSKDGNGTCKTIAEAIKRAPEKSDRRTIIYVRAGRYEEDNLKVGRKKTNLMFIGDGKGKTIITGGKSVLADNITTFHTAAFAATGAGFIARDMTFENYAGPAKHQAVALRVGADHAVVFRCNIIGYQDTLYVHSNRQFFRECDIYGTVDFIFGNAAVVLQNCSIYARKPMDLQKNTITAQNRKDPNQNTGISIHASRIFATQDLRASNGSFQTYLGRPWKMYSRTVYMLSYIGDHVQPKGWLEWNATFALDTLYYGEYMNFGPGAAIGQRVRWPGYRVITAPLEASRFTVSQFIYGSTWLPSTGVAFLAGLEV
;
A
#
# COMPACT_ATOMS: atom_id res chain seq x y z
N MET A 1 -34.66 -12.13 -50.70
CA MET A 1 -34.42 -11.30 -51.90
C MET A 1 -32.93 -11.41 -52.20
N GLY A 2 -32.41 -12.00 -53.27
CA GLY A 2 -32.95 -12.28 -54.60
C GLY A 2 -32.01 -11.65 -55.62
N TYR A 3 -31.37 -12.50 -56.44
CA TYR A 3 -30.68 -12.23 -57.73
C TYR A 3 -29.27 -11.61 -57.64
N GLY A 4 -28.25 -12.00 -58.42
CA GLY A 4 -28.07 -12.93 -59.55
C GLY A 4 -26.61 -12.75 -60.05
N ARG A 5 -25.81 -13.81 -60.32
CA ARG A 5 -25.73 -14.61 -61.57
C ARG A 5 -25.25 -13.74 -62.76
N LEU A 6 -24.15 -13.99 -63.49
CA LEU A 6 -23.82 -15.09 -64.44
C LEU A 6 -22.45 -14.69 -65.10
N SER A 7 -21.41 -15.52 -65.28
CA SER A 7 -21.19 -16.61 -66.27
C SER A 7 -20.04 -16.24 -67.23
N ALA A 8 -18.95 -17.05 -67.33
CA ALA A 8 -18.73 -18.21 -68.25
C ALA A 8 -18.03 -17.75 -69.55
N SER A 9 -17.18 -18.47 -70.30
CA SER A 9 -16.64 -19.85 -70.39
C SER A 9 -15.66 -19.86 -71.61
N VAL A 10 -14.41 -20.38 -71.57
CA VAL A 10 -13.91 -21.73 -72.03
C VAL A 10 -13.91 -21.92 -73.59
N PRO A 11 -13.17 -22.82 -74.33
CA PRO A 11 -11.91 -23.64 -74.18
C PRO A 11 -10.94 -23.70 -75.43
N ALA A 12 -9.80 -24.47 -75.29
CA ALA A 12 -9.14 -25.43 -76.23
C ALA A 12 -8.61 -25.00 -77.64
N ALA A 13 -7.62 -25.60 -78.35
CA ALA A 13 -6.62 -26.67 -78.17
C ALA A 13 -5.58 -26.65 -79.36
N GLY A 14 -4.32 -27.09 -79.11
CA GLY A 14 -3.23 -27.67 -79.97
C GLY A 14 -2.92 -27.18 -81.42
N PRO A 15 -1.89 -27.71 -82.15
CA PRO A 15 -0.75 -28.57 -81.79
C PRO A 15 0.65 -28.05 -82.31
N SER A 16 1.65 -28.93 -82.31
CA SER A 16 3.13 -28.81 -82.44
C SER A 16 3.76 -28.63 -83.85
N GLU A 17 4.95 -28.00 -83.93
CA GLU A 17 6.14 -28.48 -84.71
C GLU A 17 7.46 -27.71 -84.38
N PRO A 18 8.67 -28.31 -84.52
CA PRO A 18 10.01 -27.74 -84.20
C PRO A 18 10.83 -27.42 -85.50
N PRO A 19 12.19 -27.24 -85.57
CA PRO A 19 13.29 -27.03 -84.59
C PRO A 19 14.33 -25.89 -84.96
N HIS A 20 15.38 -25.73 -84.11
CA HIS A 20 16.75 -25.19 -84.36
C HIS A 20 17.04 -23.65 -84.30
N PRO A 21 18.31 -23.19 -84.14
CA PRO A 21 19.11 -23.22 -82.91
C PRO A 21 19.86 -21.88 -82.57
N ALA A 22 20.48 -21.86 -81.38
CA ALA A 22 21.60 -21.00 -80.94
C ALA A 22 21.36 -19.46 -80.88
N THR A 23 21.65 -18.77 -79.76
CA THR A 23 23.03 -18.35 -79.48
C THR A 23 23.24 -17.90 -78.03
N SER A 24 24.11 -18.66 -77.37
CA SER A 24 25.14 -18.42 -76.33
C SER A 24 25.56 -16.99 -75.87
N SER A 25 24.74 -15.94 -75.98
CA SER A 25 25.14 -14.56 -75.58
C SER A 25 24.42 -14.02 -74.34
N ARG A 26 23.21 -14.51 -74.03
CA ARG A 26 22.38 -13.99 -72.93
C ARG A 26 22.74 -14.51 -71.54
N LYS A 27 23.26 -15.75 -71.43
CA LYS A 27 23.58 -16.38 -70.14
C LYS A 27 24.78 -15.73 -69.42
N ARG A 28 25.81 -15.28 -70.15
CA ARG A 28 26.98 -14.60 -69.54
C ARG A 28 26.64 -13.22 -68.98
N LYS A 29 25.76 -12.45 -69.64
CA LYS A 29 25.31 -11.14 -69.13
C LYS A 29 24.43 -11.25 -67.89
N LEU A 30 23.56 -12.28 -67.83
CA LEU A 30 22.73 -12.56 -66.64
C LEU A 30 23.56 -13.03 -65.44
N ILE A 31 24.62 -13.82 -65.67
CA ILE A 31 25.54 -14.24 -64.59
C ILE A 31 26.37 -13.03 -64.09
N LEU A 32 26.85 -12.15 -64.97
CA LEU A 32 27.58 -10.95 -64.54
C LEU A 32 26.71 -9.98 -63.72
N LEU A 33 25.46 -9.78 -64.12
CA LEU A 33 24.49 -8.94 -63.38
C LEU A 33 24.10 -9.56 -62.03
N SER A 34 23.97 -10.89 -61.98
CA SER A 34 23.74 -11.63 -60.72
C SER A 34 24.91 -11.46 -59.76
N VAL A 35 26.15 -11.58 -60.24
CA VAL A 35 27.36 -11.45 -59.41
C VAL A 35 27.55 -9.99 -58.93
N LEU A 36 27.25 -9.00 -59.78
CA LEU A 36 27.27 -7.58 -59.37
C LEU A 36 26.19 -7.26 -58.33
N SER A 37 24.98 -7.81 -58.48
CA SER A 37 23.91 -7.62 -57.48
C SER A 37 24.26 -8.26 -56.13
N PHE A 38 24.88 -9.44 -56.16
CA PHE A 38 25.31 -10.13 -54.95
C PHE A 38 26.49 -9.43 -54.28
N ALA A 39 27.44 -8.91 -55.06
CA ALA A 39 28.55 -8.10 -54.55
C ALA A 39 28.07 -6.78 -53.93
N LEU A 40 27.05 -6.12 -54.51
CA LEU A 40 26.45 -4.91 -53.94
C LEU A 40 25.66 -5.18 -52.66
N ILE A 41 24.99 -6.35 -52.54
CA ILE A 41 24.30 -6.77 -51.32
C ILE A 41 25.31 -7.12 -50.21
N ILE A 42 26.43 -7.76 -50.55
CA ILE A 42 27.50 -8.02 -49.58
C ILE A 42 28.19 -6.71 -49.17
N ALA A 43 28.45 -5.79 -50.09
CA ALA A 43 29.04 -4.49 -49.77
C ALA A 43 28.10 -3.61 -48.91
N SER A 44 26.79 -3.69 -49.11
CA SER A 44 25.80 -2.99 -48.27
C SER A 44 25.63 -3.65 -46.90
N ALA A 45 25.69 -4.98 -46.81
CA ALA A 45 25.70 -5.71 -45.55
C ALA A 45 27.00 -5.46 -44.75
N VAL A 46 28.16 -5.41 -45.41
CA VAL A 46 29.45 -5.05 -44.80
C VAL A 46 29.46 -3.58 -44.38
N SER A 47 28.90 -2.67 -45.18
CA SER A 47 28.78 -1.24 -44.79
C SER A 47 27.77 -1.04 -43.66
N ALA A 48 26.67 -1.78 -43.63
CA ALA A 48 25.68 -1.73 -42.54
C ALA A 48 26.23 -2.34 -41.25
N THR A 49 27.01 -3.43 -41.32
CA THR A 49 27.68 -4.01 -40.14
C THR A 49 28.86 -3.15 -39.67
N LEU A 50 29.58 -2.46 -40.55
CA LEU A 50 30.58 -1.45 -40.17
C LEU A 50 29.93 -0.19 -39.60
N LEU A 51 28.81 0.29 -40.13
CA LEU A 51 28.05 1.43 -39.58
C LEU A 51 27.38 1.09 -38.26
N VAL A 52 26.87 -0.14 -38.08
CA VAL A 52 26.35 -0.63 -36.80
C VAL A 52 27.50 -0.89 -35.83
N GLY A 53 28.65 -1.41 -36.30
CA GLY A 53 29.89 -1.59 -35.51
C GLY A 53 30.55 -0.27 -35.09
N LEU A 54 30.48 0.77 -35.92
CA LEU A 54 30.98 2.11 -35.63
C LEU A 54 29.96 2.93 -34.82
N ARG A 55 28.64 2.75 -34.99
CA ARG A 55 27.62 3.35 -34.11
C ARG A 55 27.54 2.68 -32.75
N THR A 56 27.80 1.38 -32.65
CA THR A 56 27.96 0.69 -31.35
C THR A 56 29.27 1.09 -30.66
N ARG A 57 30.34 1.40 -31.41
CA ARG A 57 31.56 1.99 -30.84
C ARG A 57 31.45 3.49 -30.50
N ALA A 58 30.64 4.26 -31.23
CA ALA A 58 30.50 5.71 -31.04
C ALA A 58 29.34 6.11 -30.10
N SER A 59 28.39 5.22 -29.81
CA SER A 59 27.36 5.43 -28.77
C SER A 59 27.70 4.79 -27.43
N GLY A 60 28.86 4.14 -27.32
CA GLY A 60 29.47 3.78 -26.04
C GLY A 60 30.11 5.02 -25.43
N GLY A 61 29.30 5.90 -24.82
CA GLY A 61 29.82 6.90 -23.90
C GLY A 61 30.68 6.19 -22.86
N GLY A 62 31.94 6.61 -22.72
CA GLY A 62 32.95 5.91 -21.96
C GLY A 62 32.52 5.61 -20.53
N SER A 63 32.13 4.37 -20.27
CA SER A 63 32.31 3.76 -18.96
C SER A 63 33.64 3.01 -19.04
N SER A 64 34.64 3.45 -18.26
CA SER A 64 35.76 2.59 -17.89
C SER A 64 35.25 1.19 -17.54
N PRO A 65 35.97 0.10 -17.86
CA PRO A 65 35.57 -1.23 -17.41
C PRO A 65 35.42 -1.17 -15.89
N ARG A 66 34.18 -1.29 -15.39
CA ARG A 66 33.98 -1.45 -13.94
C ARG A 66 34.68 -2.75 -13.59
N ILE A 67 35.81 -2.64 -12.90
CA ILE A 67 36.42 -3.78 -12.24
C ILE A 67 35.34 -4.26 -11.27
N HIS A 68 34.63 -5.33 -11.62
CA HIS A 68 33.65 -5.93 -10.72
C HIS A 68 34.44 -6.51 -9.55
N SER A 69 34.54 -5.72 -8.48
CA SER A 69 35.08 -6.14 -7.21
C SER A 69 34.26 -7.34 -6.72
N LYS A 70 34.94 -8.39 -6.28
CA LYS A 70 34.24 -9.52 -5.66
C LYS A 70 33.58 -9.04 -4.36
N PRO A 71 32.33 -9.45 -4.08
CA PRO A 71 31.67 -9.07 -2.83
C PRO A 71 32.47 -9.61 -1.63
N THR A 72 32.55 -8.80 -0.58
CA THR A 72 33.14 -9.22 0.69
C THR A 72 32.26 -10.27 1.35
N GLN A 73 32.78 -10.97 2.36
CA GLN A 73 31.99 -11.92 3.13
C GLN A 73 30.80 -11.23 3.83
N ALA A 74 31.01 -10.03 4.38
CA ALA A 74 29.97 -9.23 5.01
C ALA A 74 28.84 -8.86 4.03
N ILE A 75 29.18 -8.40 2.81
CA ILE A 75 28.21 -8.10 1.75
C ILE A 75 27.45 -9.36 1.35
N SER A 76 28.16 -10.47 1.13
CA SER A 76 27.56 -11.74 0.71
C SER A 76 26.56 -12.27 1.75
N LYS A 77 26.93 -12.23 3.04
CA LYS A 77 26.06 -12.65 4.14
C LYS A 77 24.84 -11.74 4.28
N THR A 78 25.05 -10.42 4.27
CA THR A 78 23.98 -9.42 4.36
C THR A 78 22.96 -9.57 3.23
N CYS A 79 23.43 -9.68 1.99
CA CYS A 79 22.55 -9.80 0.83
C CYS A 79 21.89 -11.18 0.68
N SER A 80 22.44 -12.23 1.28
CA SER A 80 21.83 -13.57 1.23
C SER A 80 20.46 -13.65 1.92
N MET A 81 20.16 -12.68 2.81
CA MET A 81 18.91 -12.61 3.56
C MET A 81 17.81 -11.85 2.80
N THR A 82 18.13 -11.23 1.67
CA THR A 82 17.21 -10.33 0.96
C THR A 82 16.46 -11.03 -0.18
N ARG A 83 15.35 -10.42 -0.63
CA ARG A 83 14.57 -10.96 -1.76
C ARG A 83 15.22 -10.69 -3.11
N TYR A 84 16.03 -9.64 -3.21
CA TYR A 84 16.72 -9.24 -4.44
C TYR A 84 18.25 -9.22 -4.20
N PRO A 85 18.88 -10.38 -4.01
CA PRO A 85 20.29 -10.48 -3.61
C PRO A 85 21.25 -9.88 -4.65
N SER A 86 20.97 -10.05 -5.94
CA SER A 86 21.81 -9.48 -7.01
C SER A 86 21.78 -7.94 -6.99
N LEU A 87 20.60 -7.34 -6.82
CA LEU A 87 20.48 -5.89 -6.66
C LEU A 87 21.22 -5.43 -5.40
N CYS A 88 21.01 -6.11 -4.27
CA CYS A 88 21.70 -5.80 -3.01
C CYS A 88 23.23 -5.78 -3.18
N VAL A 89 23.80 -6.85 -3.76
CA VAL A 89 25.25 -6.96 -3.98
C VAL A 89 25.75 -5.85 -4.89
N ASN A 90 25.10 -5.64 -6.04
CA ASN A 90 25.52 -4.63 -7.00
C ASN A 90 25.46 -3.21 -6.41
N SER A 91 24.38 -2.89 -5.69
CA SER A 91 24.23 -1.56 -5.10
C SER A 91 25.22 -1.32 -3.95
N LEU A 92 25.52 -2.34 -3.13
CA LEU A 92 26.54 -2.21 -2.09
C LEU A 92 27.95 -2.09 -2.68
N LEU A 93 28.31 -2.88 -3.70
CA LEU A 93 29.62 -2.79 -4.36
C LEU A 93 29.90 -1.42 -4.98
N ASP A 94 28.86 -0.76 -5.50
CA ASP A 94 28.96 0.57 -6.09
C ASP A 94 29.03 1.69 -5.01
N PHE A 95 28.73 1.39 -3.74
CA PHE A 95 28.67 2.39 -2.66
C PHE A 95 30.06 2.66 -2.05
N PRO A 96 30.53 3.92 -1.97
CA PRO A 96 31.83 4.25 -1.38
C PRO A 96 31.97 3.80 0.07
N GLY A 97 33.04 3.07 0.38
CA GLY A 97 33.34 2.60 1.74
C GLY A 97 32.66 1.29 2.17
N SER A 98 31.80 0.70 1.33
CA SER A 98 31.10 -0.56 1.63
C SER A 98 32.03 -1.79 1.71
N LEU A 99 33.13 -1.80 0.96
CA LEU A 99 34.07 -2.92 0.91
C LEU A 99 34.85 -3.11 2.22
N SER A 100 34.97 -2.06 3.03
CA SER A 100 35.58 -2.09 4.36
C SER A 100 34.57 -2.06 5.50
N ALA A 101 33.27 -2.05 5.19
CA ALA A 101 32.19 -1.90 6.16
C ALA A 101 31.92 -3.21 6.92
N SER A 102 31.61 -3.09 8.22
CA SER A 102 31.08 -4.21 9.01
C SER A 102 29.61 -4.50 8.64
N GLU A 103 29.07 -5.64 9.09
CA GLU A 103 27.63 -5.96 8.88
C GLU A 103 26.71 -4.87 9.47
N GLN A 104 27.08 -4.25 10.59
CA GLN A 104 26.32 -3.16 11.21
C GLN A 104 26.37 -1.88 10.35
N ASP A 105 27.54 -1.58 9.79
CA ASP A 105 27.70 -0.42 8.89
C ASP A 105 26.92 -0.62 7.58
N LEU A 106 26.83 -1.87 7.09
CA LEU A 106 26.06 -2.22 5.89
C LEU A 106 24.55 -1.97 6.07
N VAL A 107 24.02 -2.08 7.29
CA VAL A 107 22.64 -1.67 7.60
C VAL A 107 22.48 -0.18 7.30
N HIS A 108 23.29 0.68 7.93
CA HIS A 108 23.21 2.13 7.73
C HIS A 108 23.45 2.54 6.26
N ILE A 109 24.42 1.91 5.58
CA ILE A 109 24.69 2.12 4.16
C ILE A 109 23.46 1.78 3.31
N SER A 110 22.76 0.67 3.61
CA SER A 110 21.55 0.27 2.90
C SER A 110 20.45 1.33 2.99
N PHE A 111 20.22 1.90 4.18
CA PHE A 111 19.26 3.00 4.36
C PHE A 111 19.66 4.25 3.58
N ASN A 112 20.91 4.68 3.69
CA ASN A 112 21.40 5.89 3.03
C ASN A 112 21.28 5.78 1.51
N MET A 113 21.74 4.66 0.94
CA MET A 113 21.64 4.37 -0.49
C MET A 113 20.18 4.36 -0.97
N THR A 114 19.28 3.73 -0.22
CA THR A 114 17.84 3.69 -0.55
C THR A 114 17.25 5.10 -0.53
N LEU A 115 17.54 5.89 0.50
CA LEU A 115 17.12 7.29 0.62
C LEU A 115 17.63 8.16 -0.55
N GLN A 116 18.88 7.98 -0.98
CA GLN A 116 19.45 8.71 -2.12
C GLN A 116 18.69 8.40 -3.42
N HIS A 117 18.34 7.13 -3.65
CA HIS A 117 17.58 6.73 -4.83
C HIS A 117 16.16 7.31 -4.84
N PHE A 118 15.47 7.33 -3.69
CA PHE A 118 14.16 7.96 -3.56
C PHE A 118 14.22 9.48 -3.77
N ASN A 119 15.20 10.17 -3.19
CA ASN A 119 15.41 11.60 -3.42
C ASN A 119 15.63 11.91 -4.90
N ARG A 120 16.46 11.11 -5.59
CA ARG A 120 16.68 11.26 -7.03
C ARG A 120 15.40 11.04 -7.83
N ALA A 121 14.63 10.00 -7.51
CA ALA A 121 13.38 9.70 -8.19
C ALA A 121 12.34 10.81 -7.99
N LEU A 122 12.20 11.34 -6.77
CA LEU A 122 11.33 12.47 -6.46
C LEU A 122 11.73 13.71 -7.25
N TYR A 123 13.00 14.11 -7.18
CA TYR A 123 13.52 15.28 -7.89
C TYR A 123 13.31 15.17 -9.41
N GLN A 124 13.67 14.02 -9.99
CA GLN A 124 13.49 13.80 -11.43
C GLN A 124 12.01 13.77 -11.81
N SER A 125 11.14 13.16 -10.99
CA SER A 125 9.71 13.06 -11.30
C SER A 125 9.01 14.41 -11.21
N ALA A 126 9.37 15.25 -10.23
CA ALA A 126 8.86 16.62 -10.10
C ALA A 126 9.13 17.49 -11.33
N GLY A 127 10.21 17.21 -12.06
CA GLY A 127 10.56 17.85 -13.33
C GLY A 127 9.61 17.57 -14.50
N ILE A 128 8.57 16.74 -14.35
CA ILE A 128 7.56 16.47 -15.40
C ILE A 128 6.26 17.28 -15.17
N SER A 129 6.17 18.05 -14.08
CA SER A 129 4.92 18.67 -13.61
C SER A 129 4.21 19.56 -14.64
N PHE A 130 4.96 20.23 -15.52
CA PHE A 130 4.45 21.14 -16.54
C PHE A 130 3.91 20.44 -17.82
N VAL A 131 4.12 19.13 -17.98
CA VAL A 131 3.59 18.38 -19.13
C VAL A 131 2.07 18.32 -19.02
N GLN A 132 1.34 18.55 -20.10
CA GLN A 132 -0.12 18.41 -20.13
C GLN A 132 -0.53 16.95 -19.95
N MET A 133 -1.52 16.69 -19.11
CA MET A 133 -1.98 15.34 -18.75
C MET A 133 -3.50 15.32 -18.71
N ASP A 134 -4.12 14.22 -19.11
CA ASP A 134 -5.52 13.98 -18.82
C ASP A 134 -5.75 13.80 -17.29
N PRO A 135 -7.00 13.88 -16.81
CA PRO A 135 -7.29 13.81 -15.37
C PRO A 135 -6.76 12.56 -14.67
N ARG A 136 -6.79 11.40 -15.34
CA ARG A 136 -6.36 10.11 -14.74
C ARG A 136 -4.85 10.08 -14.59
N VAL A 137 -4.11 10.48 -15.63
CA VAL A 137 -2.65 10.60 -15.59
C VAL A 137 -2.22 11.66 -14.58
N ARG A 138 -2.90 12.82 -14.55
CA ARG A 138 -2.60 13.90 -13.59
C ARG A 138 -2.75 13.41 -12.16
N SER A 139 -3.87 12.76 -11.84
CA SER A 139 -4.13 12.21 -10.52
C SER A 139 -3.06 11.19 -10.12
N ALA A 140 -2.66 10.29 -11.03
CA ALA A 140 -1.62 9.29 -10.76
C ALA A 140 -0.24 9.91 -10.55
N TYR A 141 0.08 10.97 -11.31
CA TYR A 141 1.31 11.72 -11.16
C TYR A 141 1.38 12.45 -9.83
N ASP A 142 0.31 13.15 -9.45
CA ASP A 142 0.22 13.89 -8.19
C ASP A 142 0.25 12.93 -6.98
N ASP A 143 -0.46 11.79 -7.06
CA ASP A 143 -0.34 10.69 -6.07
C ASP A 143 1.13 10.30 -5.89
N CYS A 144 1.83 10.07 -7.01
CA CYS A 144 3.18 9.58 -6.95
C CYS A 144 4.16 10.58 -6.32
N LEU A 145 4.02 11.87 -6.62
CA LEU A 145 4.86 12.90 -6.00
C LEU A 145 4.64 12.98 -4.49
N GLU A 146 3.37 12.95 -4.06
CA GLU A 146 3.01 12.93 -2.64
C GLU A 146 3.63 11.70 -1.94
N LEU A 147 3.44 10.53 -2.53
CA LEU A 147 3.88 9.26 -1.96
C LEU A 147 5.42 9.12 -1.95
N LEU A 148 6.11 9.67 -2.94
CA LEU A 148 7.57 9.74 -2.95
C LEU A 148 8.11 10.69 -1.87
N ASP A 149 7.50 11.87 -1.68
CA ASP A 149 7.90 12.79 -0.58
C ASP A 149 7.69 12.16 0.79
N ASP A 150 6.54 11.52 1.00
CA ASP A 150 6.24 10.79 2.24
C ASP A 150 7.23 9.61 2.47
N SER A 151 7.65 8.94 1.40
CA SER A 151 8.65 7.86 1.47
C SER A 151 10.04 8.37 1.81
N VAL A 152 10.45 9.52 1.24
CA VAL A 152 11.73 10.17 1.57
C VAL A 152 11.79 10.53 3.05
N ASP A 153 10.70 11.07 3.61
CA ASP A 153 10.61 11.41 5.03
C ASP A 153 10.69 10.18 5.95
N ALA A 154 9.97 9.10 5.59
CA ALA A 154 10.01 7.83 6.30
C ALA A 154 11.42 7.20 6.28
N LEU A 155 12.09 7.20 5.12
CA LEU A 155 13.45 6.71 4.95
C LEU A 155 14.48 7.58 5.71
N SER A 156 14.31 8.90 5.70
CA SER A 156 15.17 9.82 6.45
C SER A 156 15.04 9.61 7.96
N SER A 157 13.81 9.44 8.46
CA SER A 157 13.56 9.16 9.87
C SER A 157 14.20 7.83 10.27
N SER A 158 14.03 6.81 9.43
CA SER A 158 14.65 5.50 9.62
C SER A 158 16.18 5.55 9.67
N LEU A 159 16.80 6.33 8.77
CA LEU A 159 18.25 6.50 8.72
C LEU A 159 18.79 7.15 10.00
N LEU A 160 18.09 8.14 10.55
CA LEU A 160 18.46 8.79 11.82
C LEU A 160 18.38 7.81 13.00
N SER A 161 17.43 6.87 13.00
CA SER A 161 17.30 5.84 14.03
C SER A 161 18.48 4.86 14.07
N VAL A 162 19.06 4.55 12.90
CA VAL A 162 20.09 3.51 12.74
C VAL A 162 21.52 4.06 12.66
N ALA A 163 21.71 5.36 12.95
CA ALA A 163 23.01 6.02 12.89
C ALA A 163 24.02 5.40 13.90
N PRO A 164 25.24 5.01 13.45
CA PRO A 164 26.22 4.29 14.29
C PRO A 164 26.75 5.06 15.52
N ASN A 165 26.76 6.40 15.48
CA ASN A 165 27.49 7.25 16.45
C ASN A 165 26.63 8.30 17.18
N GLY A 166 25.32 8.11 17.26
CA GLY A 166 24.49 8.98 18.10
C GLY A 166 24.67 8.63 19.58
N ASN A 167 24.91 9.63 20.45
CA ASN A 167 24.57 9.49 21.87
C ASN A 167 23.21 8.80 21.97
N SER A 168 23.06 7.78 22.83
CA SER A 168 21.79 7.03 23.00
C SER A 168 20.57 7.95 23.20
N ASN A 169 20.80 9.18 23.68
CA ASN A 169 19.81 10.24 23.86
C ASN A 169 19.26 10.87 22.55
N ASN A 170 19.88 10.63 21.38
CA ASN A 170 19.49 11.21 20.08
C ASN A 170 18.92 10.19 19.08
N ARG A 171 18.75 8.91 19.46
CA ARG A 171 18.07 7.93 18.60
C ARG A 171 16.58 8.29 18.51
N VAL A 172 16.12 8.56 17.29
CA VAL A 172 14.70 8.83 17.02
C VAL A 172 14.02 7.50 16.73
N GLY A 173 13.00 7.14 17.51
CA GLY A 173 12.21 5.93 17.27
C GLY A 173 12.87 4.60 17.67
N SER A 174 12.03 3.59 17.81
CA SER A 174 12.33 2.20 18.10
C SER A 174 12.56 1.40 16.82
N THR A 175 13.08 0.18 16.96
CA THR A 175 13.18 -0.79 15.86
C THR A 175 11.86 -1.00 15.12
N ASN A 176 10.75 -1.04 15.86
CA ASN A 176 9.43 -1.25 15.31
C ASN A 176 8.95 -0.03 14.49
N ASP A 177 9.40 1.17 14.87
CA ASP A 177 9.13 2.39 14.09
C ASP A 177 9.86 2.31 12.74
N VAL A 178 11.12 1.90 12.73
CA VAL A 178 11.92 1.74 11.50
C VAL A 178 11.28 0.73 10.54
N ILE A 179 10.85 -0.44 11.03
CA ILE A 179 10.15 -1.45 10.21
C ILE A 179 8.84 -0.88 9.65
N THR A 180 8.10 -0.12 10.47
CA THR A 180 6.83 0.51 10.07
C THR A 180 7.06 1.55 8.97
N TRP A 181 8.07 2.42 9.11
CA TRP A 181 8.39 3.46 8.13
C TRP A 181 8.89 2.88 6.81
N LEU A 182 9.74 1.84 6.85
CA LEU A 182 10.13 1.11 5.64
C LEU A 182 8.92 0.42 4.99
N SER A 183 8.03 -0.18 5.78
CA SER A 183 6.81 -0.80 5.28
C SER A 183 5.89 0.23 4.61
N ALA A 184 5.80 1.45 5.17
CA ALA A 184 5.07 2.56 4.59
C ALA A 184 5.71 3.06 3.29
N ALA A 185 7.04 3.22 3.24
CA ALA A 185 7.74 3.62 2.01
C ALA A 185 7.52 2.63 0.85
N LEU A 186 7.54 1.32 1.14
CA LEU A 186 7.23 0.30 0.14
C LEU A 186 5.77 0.37 -0.31
N THR A 187 4.83 0.56 0.62
CA THR A 187 3.40 0.74 0.32
C THR A 187 3.15 1.97 -0.53
N ASN A 188 3.80 3.09 -0.20
CA ASN A 188 3.69 4.35 -0.95
C ASN A 188 4.18 4.17 -2.38
N HIS A 189 5.30 3.47 -2.58
CA HIS A 189 5.79 3.12 -3.91
C HIS A 189 4.76 2.28 -4.68
N ASP A 190 4.22 1.23 -4.06
CA ASP A 190 3.21 0.37 -4.70
C ASP A 190 2.00 1.19 -5.15
N THR A 191 1.41 2.01 -4.27
CA THR A 191 0.28 2.89 -4.61
C THR A 191 0.63 3.87 -5.74
N CYS A 192 1.84 4.46 -5.74
CA CYS A 192 2.28 5.31 -6.86
C CYS A 192 2.25 4.53 -8.18
N THR A 193 2.82 3.32 -8.23
CA THR A 193 2.87 2.52 -9.46
C THR A 193 1.47 2.08 -9.94
N GLU A 194 0.60 1.70 -9.01
CA GLU A 194 -0.79 1.32 -9.28
C GLU A 194 -1.63 2.46 -9.82
N GLY A 195 -1.33 3.70 -9.41
CA GLY A 195 -1.98 4.90 -9.95
C GLY A 195 -1.97 4.95 -11.48
N PHE A 196 -0.90 4.43 -12.10
CA PHE A 196 -0.68 4.37 -13.55
C PHE A 196 -1.14 3.05 -14.22
N GLU A 197 -1.72 2.10 -13.50
CA GLU A 197 -2.30 0.90 -14.09
C GLU A 197 -3.49 1.25 -15.00
N GLY A 198 -3.63 0.55 -16.12
CA GLY A 198 -4.66 0.81 -17.11
C GLY A 198 -4.47 2.08 -17.95
N VAL A 199 -3.42 2.86 -17.68
CA VAL A 199 -3.08 4.07 -18.44
C VAL A 199 -1.83 3.85 -19.31
N SER A 200 -1.69 4.58 -20.40
CA SER A 200 -0.57 4.52 -21.34
C SER A 200 -0.15 5.92 -21.77
N GLY A 201 1.15 6.14 -22.01
CA GLY A 201 1.68 7.43 -22.47
C GLY A 201 3.07 7.74 -21.93
N ASP A 202 3.66 8.82 -22.43
CA ASP A 202 5.04 9.20 -22.11
C ASP A 202 5.27 9.50 -20.64
N VAL A 203 4.29 10.13 -19.97
CA VAL A 203 4.38 10.43 -18.53
C VAL A 203 4.53 9.15 -17.72
N LYS A 204 3.68 8.14 -17.98
CA LYS A 204 3.78 6.83 -17.32
C LYS A 204 5.14 6.20 -17.56
N ASN A 205 5.62 6.19 -18.81
CA ASN A 205 6.90 5.58 -19.16
C ASN A 205 8.07 6.27 -18.44
N GLN A 206 8.07 7.61 -18.41
CA GLN A 206 9.10 8.40 -17.73
C GLN A 206 9.07 8.20 -16.21
N VAL A 207 7.88 8.23 -15.58
CA VAL A 207 7.75 7.99 -14.14
C VAL A 207 8.16 6.57 -13.79
N SER A 208 7.69 5.56 -14.52
CA SER A 208 8.05 4.16 -14.29
C SER A 208 9.56 3.93 -14.41
N ALA A 209 10.23 4.58 -15.37
CA ALA A 209 11.68 4.51 -15.52
C ALA A 209 12.43 5.13 -14.32
N LYS A 210 11.89 6.21 -13.72
CA LYS A 210 12.47 6.87 -12.53
C LYS A 210 12.24 6.10 -11.24
N LEU A 211 11.16 5.31 -11.19
CA LEU A 211 10.79 4.45 -10.06
C LEU A 211 11.49 3.09 -10.08
N LYS A 212 12.26 2.80 -11.15
CA LYS A 212 12.92 1.51 -11.33
C LYS A 212 13.75 1.14 -10.10
N ASP A 213 13.64 -0.13 -9.71
CA ASP A 213 14.36 -0.76 -8.60
C ASP A 213 14.02 -0.23 -7.19
N LEU A 214 13.24 0.86 -7.03
CA LEU A 214 12.98 1.47 -5.72
C LEU A 214 12.29 0.53 -4.73
N ALA A 215 11.23 -0.17 -5.14
CA ALA A 215 10.57 -1.17 -4.29
C ALA A 215 11.53 -2.30 -3.86
N GLU A 216 12.38 -2.75 -4.78
CA GLU A 216 13.35 -3.82 -4.53
C GLU A 216 14.43 -3.35 -3.55
N MET A 217 14.86 -2.09 -3.65
CA MET A 217 15.78 -1.48 -2.69
C MET A 217 15.19 -1.39 -1.29
N VAL A 218 13.94 -0.91 -1.15
CA VAL A 218 13.26 -0.86 0.16
C VAL A 218 13.05 -2.27 0.72
N SER A 219 12.66 -3.25 -0.11
CA SER A 219 12.52 -4.66 0.29
C SER A 219 13.86 -5.23 0.80
N ASN A 220 14.96 -4.97 0.10
CA ASN A 220 16.28 -5.37 0.56
C ASN A 220 16.65 -4.68 1.87
N CYS A 221 16.43 -3.37 1.99
CA CYS A 221 16.70 -2.61 3.20
C CYS A 221 15.92 -3.15 4.41
N LEU A 222 14.64 -3.46 4.20
CA LEU A 222 13.75 -4.07 5.19
C LEU A 222 14.22 -5.46 5.62
N ALA A 223 14.66 -6.30 4.69
CA ALA A 223 15.19 -7.63 4.99
C ALA A 223 16.52 -7.58 5.74
N ILE A 224 17.43 -6.67 5.35
CA ILE A 224 18.71 -6.44 6.04
C ILE A 224 18.46 -5.98 7.48
N PHE A 225 17.61 -4.98 7.66
CA PHE A 225 17.30 -4.43 8.99
C PHE A 225 16.61 -5.47 9.88
N SER A 226 15.56 -6.13 9.38
CA SER A 226 14.84 -7.18 10.11
C SER A 226 15.72 -8.40 10.40
N GLY A 227 16.76 -8.64 9.59
CA GLY A 227 17.75 -9.68 9.82
C GLY A 227 18.78 -9.35 10.89
N SER A 228 19.11 -8.06 11.05
CA SER A 228 20.07 -7.56 12.05
C SER A 228 19.47 -7.46 13.46
N VAL A 229 18.16 -7.27 13.55
CA VAL A 229 17.42 -7.23 14.81
C VAL A 229 17.03 -8.66 15.16
N THR A 230 17.67 -9.23 16.17
CA THR A 230 17.63 -10.68 16.44
C THR A 230 16.43 -11.17 17.26
N ASP A 231 15.46 -10.34 17.67
CA ASP A 231 14.66 -10.70 18.86
C ASP A 231 13.13 -10.49 18.87
N ASP A 232 12.39 -10.31 17.76
CA ASP A 232 10.92 -10.08 17.94
C ASP A 232 9.95 -10.55 16.83
N PHE A 233 10.38 -11.33 15.84
CA PHE A 233 9.48 -11.87 14.81
C PHE A 233 9.71 -13.35 14.45
N SER A 234 10.31 -14.11 15.36
CA SER A 234 10.49 -15.57 15.29
C SER A 234 9.15 -16.30 15.45
N GLY A 235 8.31 -16.30 14.41
CA GLY A 235 7.24 -17.30 14.36
C GLY A 235 6.08 -17.09 13.43
N VAL A 236 6.10 -16.11 12.53
CA VAL A 236 5.35 -16.29 11.29
C VAL A 236 6.15 -17.29 10.46
N PRO A 237 5.59 -18.40 9.95
CA PRO A 237 6.33 -19.32 9.09
C PRO A 237 6.69 -18.62 7.78
N ILE A 238 7.79 -17.87 7.77
CA ILE A 238 8.57 -17.64 6.56
C ILE A 238 9.24 -18.98 6.32
N GLN A 239 8.96 -19.60 5.18
CA GLN A 239 9.27 -21.00 4.85
C GLN A 239 10.76 -21.42 4.92
N ASN A 240 11.70 -20.63 5.48
CA ASN A 240 13.09 -21.04 5.66
C ASN A 240 13.78 -20.35 6.85
N ARG A 241 13.40 -20.68 8.11
CA ARG A 241 14.32 -20.50 9.25
C ARG A 241 14.28 -21.72 10.18
N ARG A 242 15.47 -22.34 10.36
CA ARG A 242 15.75 -23.44 11.29
C ARG A 242 15.48 -22.97 12.72
N ARG A 243 14.72 -23.78 13.48
CA ARG A 243 14.38 -23.56 14.88
C ARG A 243 15.63 -23.66 15.77
N LEU A 244 15.84 -22.69 16.65
CA LEU A 244 16.64 -22.85 17.88
C LEU A 244 15.77 -22.39 19.05
N MET A 245 15.78 -23.16 20.14
CA MET A 245 14.90 -23.00 21.31
C MET A 245 15.10 -21.66 22.02
N GLU A 246 13.98 -21.05 22.39
CA GLU A 246 13.88 -19.82 23.19
C GLU A 246 13.80 -20.19 24.68
N LYS A 247 14.54 -19.44 25.51
CA LYS A 247 14.62 -19.62 26.96
C LYS A 247 13.69 -18.58 27.60
N GLU A 248 12.76 -19.04 28.42
CA GLU A 248 11.81 -18.20 29.15
C GLU A 248 12.55 -17.23 30.08
N GLU A 249 12.38 -15.92 29.87
CA GLU A 249 12.68 -14.90 30.89
C GLU A 249 11.40 -14.55 31.64
N GLU A 250 11.36 -14.95 32.91
CA GLU A 250 10.32 -14.58 33.87
C GLU A 250 10.36 -13.07 34.17
N ILE A 251 9.28 -12.35 33.86
CA ILE A 251 9.09 -10.97 34.29
C ILE A 251 8.56 -10.96 35.73
N SER A 252 9.35 -10.41 36.65
CA SER A 252 8.99 -10.25 38.07
C SER A 252 7.86 -9.21 38.29
N PRO A 253 7.06 -9.32 39.38
CA PRO A 253 5.78 -8.60 39.51
C PRO A 253 5.85 -7.15 40.03
N GLU A 254 7.03 -6.54 40.19
CA GLU A 254 7.16 -5.32 41.02
C GLU A 254 7.16 -3.96 40.30
N ASN A 255 7.03 -3.88 38.97
CA ASN A 255 7.06 -2.59 38.24
C ASN A 255 5.75 -2.26 37.51
N LYS A 256 4.61 -2.28 38.22
CA LYS A 256 3.31 -1.89 37.64
C LYS A 256 3.07 -0.37 37.51
N ASP A 257 3.90 0.50 38.10
CA ASP A 257 3.57 1.94 38.21
C ASP A 257 4.60 2.93 37.64
N ALA A 258 5.62 2.47 36.90
CA ALA A 258 6.56 3.39 36.23
C ALA A 258 6.01 3.83 34.86
N LEU A 259 5.04 4.74 34.89
CA LEU A 259 4.48 5.34 33.70
C LEU A 259 5.51 6.29 33.03
N PRO A 260 5.84 6.17 31.73
CA PRO A 260 6.89 6.97 31.11
C PRO A 260 6.62 8.49 31.19
N GLY A 261 7.67 9.27 31.45
CA GLY A 261 7.61 10.73 31.67
C GLY A 261 7.16 11.59 30.49
N TRP A 262 6.84 11.01 29.34
CA TRP A 262 6.28 11.70 28.17
C TRP A 262 4.74 11.69 28.13
N LEU A 263 4.10 11.06 29.12
CA LEU A 263 2.66 10.88 29.11
C LEU A 263 1.91 12.05 29.77
N GLY A 264 1.39 12.95 28.94
CA GLY A 264 0.64 14.12 29.40
C GLY A 264 -0.68 13.73 30.08
N ARG A 265 -0.81 14.01 31.38
CA ARG A 265 -2.08 13.83 32.14
C ARG A 265 -3.28 14.52 31.47
N LYS A 266 -3.06 15.66 30.81
CA LYS A 266 -4.11 16.43 30.13
C LYS A 266 -4.72 15.69 28.92
N GLU A 267 -3.95 14.89 28.19
CA GLU A 267 -4.46 14.22 26.99
C GLU A 267 -5.35 13.02 27.32
N ARG A 268 -5.02 12.29 28.39
CA ARG A 268 -5.84 11.18 28.93
C ARG A 268 -7.27 11.57 29.24
N GLU A 269 -7.47 12.78 29.75
CA GLU A 269 -8.79 13.25 30.15
C GLU A 269 -9.60 13.73 28.94
N LEU A 270 -8.97 14.32 27.91
CA LEU A 270 -9.67 14.93 26.78
C LEU A 270 -10.52 13.95 25.95
N LEU A 271 -10.12 12.68 25.82
CA LEU A 271 -10.87 11.67 25.06
C LEU A 271 -12.03 11.01 25.84
N ASN A 272 -12.02 11.10 27.16
CA ASN A 272 -13.11 10.64 28.04
C ASN A 272 -14.00 11.80 28.53
N MET A 273 -13.56 13.05 28.36
CA MET A 273 -14.33 14.23 28.70
C MET A 273 -15.60 14.35 27.84
N PRO A 274 -16.72 14.80 28.43
CA PRO A 274 -17.87 15.29 27.69
C PRO A 274 -17.46 16.45 26.77
N ILE A 275 -18.01 16.52 25.56
CA ILE A 275 -17.71 17.57 24.56
C ILE A 275 -17.71 18.99 25.16
N PRO A 276 -18.68 19.39 26.04
CA PRO A 276 -18.69 20.72 26.65
C PRO A 276 -17.47 21.06 27.53
N ALA A 277 -16.74 20.06 28.03
CA ALA A 277 -15.56 20.24 28.88
C ALA A 277 -14.25 20.37 28.07
N ILE A 278 -14.29 20.14 26.76
CA ILE A 278 -13.11 20.17 25.89
C ILE A 278 -12.82 21.61 25.47
N ARG A 279 -11.66 22.14 25.85
CA ARG A 279 -11.17 23.44 25.38
C ARG A 279 -10.54 23.30 24.00
N ALA A 280 -11.32 23.57 22.95
CA ALA A 280 -10.84 23.55 21.57
C ALA A 280 -9.88 24.72 21.26
N ASP A 281 -8.87 24.46 20.41
CA ASP A 281 -7.97 25.49 19.88
C ASP A 281 -8.60 26.22 18.70
N ILE A 282 -9.34 25.49 17.87
CA ILE A 282 -10.03 25.99 16.67
C ILE A 282 -11.45 25.42 16.67
N ILE A 283 -12.44 26.27 16.41
CA ILE A 283 -13.85 25.89 16.27
C ILE A 283 -14.29 26.14 14.84
N VAL A 284 -14.75 25.09 14.16
CA VAL A 284 -15.33 25.17 12.83
C VAL A 284 -16.85 25.20 12.95
N SER A 285 -17.49 26.21 12.36
CA SER A 285 -18.94 26.30 12.31
C SER A 285 -19.46 26.95 11.03
N LYS A 286 -20.44 26.32 10.39
CA LYS A 286 -21.07 26.87 9.18
C LYS A 286 -21.89 28.13 9.43
N ASP A 287 -22.47 28.24 10.63
CA ASP A 287 -23.30 29.38 11.04
C ASP A 287 -22.49 30.65 11.38
N GLY A 288 -21.16 30.57 11.35
CA GLY A 288 -20.26 31.69 11.66
C GLY A 288 -19.97 31.89 13.14
N ASN A 289 -20.54 31.09 14.05
CA ASN A 289 -20.29 31.16 15.50
C ASN A 289 -19.03 30.38 15.94
N GLY A 290 -18.06 30.21 15.03
CA GLY A 290 -16.78 29.53 15.23
C GLY A 290 -15.61 30.41 14.82
N THR A 291 -14.38 29.96 15.06
CA THR A 291 -13.16 30.65 14.63
C THR A 291 -12.88 30.52 13.14
N CYS A 292 -13.43 29.48 12.50
CA CYS A 292 -13.32 29.20 11.07
C CYS A 292 -14.68 28.77 10.52
N LYS A 293 -14.96 29.07 9.24
CA LYS A 293 -16.21 28.62 8.58
C LYS A 293 -16.08 27.24 7.95
N THR A 294 -14.86 26.89 7.55
CA THR A 294 -14.53 25.67 6.80
C THR A 294 -13.49 24.84 7.53
N ILE A 295 -13.47 23.54 7.24
CA ILE A 295 -12.50 22.60 7.78
C ILE A 295 -11.13 22.84 7.15
N ALA A 296 -11.07 23.14 5.85
CA ALA A 296 -9.82 23.46 5.15
C ALA A 296 -9.10 24.67 5.78
N GLU A 297 -9.84 25.71 6.16
CA GLU A 297 -9.30 26.88 6.85
C GLU A 297 -8.71 26.51 8.22
N ALA A 298 -9.40 25.66 8.99
CA ALA A 298 -8.91 25.19 10.29
C ALA A 298 -7.61 24.37 10.15
N ILE A 299 -7.53 23.47 9.17
CA ILE A 299 -6.30 22.71 8.88
C ILE A 299 -5.15 23.64 8.51
N LYS A 300 -5.42 24.63 7.64
CA LYS A 300 -4.42 25.61 7.22
C LYS A 300 -3.89 26.41 8.41
N ARG A 301 -4.77 26.82 9.33
CA ARG A 301 -4.44 27.62 10.52
C ARG A 301 -3.67 26.85 11.59
N ALA A 302 -3.85 25.53 11.71
CA ALA A 302 -3.12 24.73 12.67
C ALA A 302 -1.59 24.77 12.41
N PRO A 303 -0.74 24.74 13.45
CA PRO A 303 0.71 24.75 13.26
C PRO A 303 1.22 23.52 12.51
N GLU A 304 2.33 23.67 11.80
CA GLU A 304 3.05 22.53 11.21
C GLU A 304 4.07 21.97 12.22
N LYS A 305 4.26 20.63 12.19
CA LYS A 305 5.22 19.88 13.00
C LYS A 305 5.13 20.18 14.50
N SER A 306 3.92 20.39 15.00
CA SER A 306 3.71 20.68 16.42
C SER A 306 3.92 19.44 17.27
N ASP A 307 4.61 19.63 18.40
CA ASP A 307 4.77 18.68 19.50
C ASP A 307 3.52 18.62 20.39
N ARG A 308 2.69 19.67 20.39
CA ARG A 308 1.42 19.74 21.11
C ARG A 308 0.24 19.32 20.23
N ARG A 309 -0.71 18.62 20.85
CA ARG A 309 -2.03 18.36 20.26
C ARG A 309 -2.81 19.64 20.01
N THR A 310 -3.23 19.86 18.76
CA THR A 310 -4.13 20.95 18.36
C THR A 310 -5.54 20.40 18.16
N ILE A 311 -6.51 20.92 18.91
CA ILE A 311 -7.90 20.45 18.92
C ILE A 311 -8.75 21.31 18.00
N ILE A 312 -9.28 20.69 16.94
CA ILE A 312 -10.24 21.27 15.99
C ILE A 312 -11.62 20.68 16.32
N TYR A 313 -12.47 21.49 16.93
CA TYR A 313 -13.86 21.14 17.20
C TYR A 313 -14.73 21.56 16.02
N VAL A 314 -15.41 20.59 15.40
CA VAL A 314 -16.26 20.78 14.23
C VAL A 314 -17.72 20.62 14.66
N ARG A 315 -18.46 21.72 14.69
CA ARG A 315 -19.87 21.70 15.10
C ARG A 315 -20.73 20.84 14.18
N ALA A 316 -21.94 20.54 14.64
CA ALA A 316 -22.93 19.80 13.87
C ALA A 316 -23.20 20.47 12.52
N GLY A 317 -23.29 19.65 11.48
CA GLY A 317 -23.43 20.09 10.11
C GLY A 317 -22.85 19.08 9.12
N ARG A 318 -23.26 19.21 7.86
CA ARG A 318 -22.76 18.39 6.75
C ARG A 318 -21.76 19.20 5.91
N TYR A 319 -20.47 18.94 6.04
CA TYR A 319 -19.34 19.65 5.42
C TYR A 319 -18.89 18.92 4.16
N GLU A 320 -19.15 19.53 3.00
CA GLU A 320 -18.69 19.08 1.70
C GLU A 320 -17.72 20.13 1.17
N GLU A 321 -16.43 19.81 1.19
CA GLU A 321 -15.35 20.69 0.78
C GLU A 321 -14.40 19.91 -0.13
N ASP A 322 -13.89 20.57 -1.16
CA ASP A 322 -12.96 19.94 -2.09
C ASP A 322 -11.61 19.67 -1.44
N ASN A 323 -11.12 18.44 -1.60
CA ASN A 323 -9.76 18.03 -1.24
C ASN A 323 -9.40 18.24 0.25
N LEU A 324 -10.26 17.78 1.16
CA LEU A 324 -9.97 17.81 2.59
C LEU A 324 -8.88 16.81 2.98
N LYS A 325 -7.70 17.36 3.31
CA LYS A 325 -6.54 16.57 3.68
C LYS A 325 -5.75 17.18 4.85
N VAL A 326 -5.46 16.36 5.86
CA VAL A 326 -4.42 16.62 6.86
C VAL A 326 -3.09 16.07 6.34
N GLY A 327 -2.28 16.92 5.72
CA GLY A 327 -0.98 16.51 5.17
C GLY A 327 0.05 16.17 6.24
N ARG A 328 1.12 15.47 5.85
CA ARG A 328 2.18 14.96 6.73
C ARG A 328 2.78 16.01 7.68
N LYS A 329 2.93 17.26 7.22
CA LYS A 329 3.46 18.37 8.03
C LYS A 329 2.52 18.80 9.18
N LYS A 330 1.24 18.43 9.16
CA LYS A 330 0.24 18.81 10.16
C LYS A 330 0.11 17.69 11.22
N THR A 331 1.10 17.58 12.10
CA THR A 331 1.15 16.55 13.15
C THR A 331 0.25 16.88 14.34
N ASN A 332 -0.16 15.84 15.07
CA ASN A 332 -0.91 15.94 16.34
C ASN A 332 -2.24 16.73 16.23
N LEU A 333 -2.92 16.69 15.08
CA LEU A 333 -4.25 17.26 14.95
C LEU A 333 -5.32 16.31 15.48
N MET A 334 -6.23 16.86 16.29
CA MET A 334 -7.39 16.15 16.81
C MET A 334 -8.67 16.82 16.33
N PHE A 335 -9.50 16.06 15.62
CA PHE A 335 -10.81 16.46 15.14
C PHE A 335 -11.89 15.88 16.06
N ILE A 336 -12.81 16.73 16.53
CA ILE A 336 -13.92 16.33 17.40
C ILE A 336 -15.21 16.86 16.81
N GLY A 337 -16.19 15.99 16.58
CA GLY A 337 -17.54 16.38 16.16
C GLY A 337 -18.53 16.45 17.33
N ASP A 338 -19.74 16.91 17.04
CA ASP A 338 -20.88 16.91 17.97
C ASP A 338 -21.52 15.51 18.15
N GLY A 339 -21.01 14.50 17.44
CA GLY A 339 -21.51 13.13 17.46
C GLY A 339 -21.56 12.49 16.07
N LYS A 340 -21.47 11.15 16.04
CA LYS A 340 -21.78 10.33 14.86
C LYS A 340 -23.17 10.72 14.31
N GLY A 341 -23.26 10.96 13.00
CA GLY A 341 -24.49 11.40 12.33
C GLY A 341 -24.88 12.86 12.54
N LYS A 342 -24.16 13.64 13.36
CA LYS A 342 -24.40 15.08 13.56
C LYS A 342 -23.37 15.95 12.86
N THR A 343 -22.09 15.63 13.04
CA THR A 343 -20.99 16.26 12.30
C THR A 343 -20.56 15.30 11.20
N ILE A 344 -20.80 15.67 9.94
CA ILE A 344 -20.60 14.82 8.77
C ILE A 344 -19.63 15.52 7.82
N ILE A 345 -18.48 14.92 7.55
CA ILE A 345 -17.60 15.26 6.44
C ILE A 345 -17.97 14.34 5.28
N THR A 346 -18.21 14.90 4.10
CA THR A 346 -18.81 14.16 2.98
C THR A 346 -18.19 14.58 1.64
N GLY A 347 -18.20 13.67 0.68
CA GLY A 347 -17.76 13.90 -0.69
C GLY A 347 -18.37 12.88 -1.66
N GLY A 348 -18.27 13.15 -2.96
CA GLY A 348 -18.88 12.31 -4.01
C GLY A 348 -17.90 11.82 -5.08
N LYS A 349 -16.59 12.03 -4.88
CA LYS A 349 -15.57 11.67 -5.88
C LYS A 349 -15.43 10.16 -6.00
N SER A 350 -15.23 9.69 -7.22
CA SER A 350 -15.10 8.27 -7.55
C SER A 350 -14.21 8.05 -8.77
N VAL A 351 -13.65 6.85 -8.90
CA VAL A 351 -12.79 6.52 -10.06
C VAL A 351 -13.56 6.66 -11.37
N LEU A 352 -14.79 6.11 -11.44
CA LEU A 352 -15.54 6.09 -12.70
C LEU A 352 -16.10 7.46 -13.09
N ALA A 353 -16.64 8.23 -12.14
CA ALA A 353 -17.29 9.50 -12.47
C ALA A 353 -16.30 10.61 -12.75
N ASP A 354 -15.18 10.65 -12.03
CA ASP A 354 -14.23 11.76 -12.06
C ASP A 354 -12.97 11.44 -12.88
N ASN A 355 -12.80 10.18 -13.31
CA ASN A 355 -11.63 9.69 -14.03
C ASN A 355 -10.31 9.99 -13.28
N ILE A 356 -10.30 9.75 -11.97
CA ILE A 356 -9.14 9.95 -11.07
C ILE A 356 -8.69 8.62 -10.44
N THR A 357 -7.62 8.64 -9.65
CA THR A 357 -7.13 7.48 -8.90
C THR A 357 -8.00 7.23 -7.66
N THR A 358 -8.08 5.98 -7.20
CA THR A 358 -8.74 5.64 -5.92
C THR A 358 -8.20 6.48 -4.76
N PHE A 359 -6.89 6.74 -4.73
CA PHE A 359 -6.23 7.50 -3.68
C PHE A 359 -6.76 8.94 -3.53
N HIS A 360 -7.12 9.59 -4.64
CA HIS A 360 -7.70 10.94 -4.67
C HIS A 360 -9.23 10.98 -4.56
N THR A 361 -9.92 9.84 -4.50
CA THR A 361 -11.39 9.82 -4.29
C THR A 361 -11.80 10.11 -2.84
N ALA A 362 -10.86 10.12 -1.89
CA ALA A 362 -11.14 10.25 -0.46
C ALA A 362 -11.89 11.56 -0.13
N ALA A 363 -13.06 11.43 0.50
CA ALA A 363 -13.78 12.59 1.05
C ALA A 363 -12.97 13.28 2.16
N PHE A 364 -12.22 12.50 2.95
CA PHE A 364 -11.23 13.03 3.89
C PHE A 364 -9.98 12.14 3.90
N ALA A 365 -8.79 12.77 3.89
CA ALA A 365 -7.51 12.09 3.99
C ALA A 365 -6.66 12.61 5.15
N ALA A 366 -5.94 11.72 5.85
CA ALA A 366 -5.01 12.10 6.91
C ALA A 366 -3.68 11.33 6.80
N THR A 367 -2.58 12.07 6.67
CA THR A 367 -1.20 11.54 6.66
C THR A 367 -0.30 12.14 7.75
N GLY A 368 -0.72 13.20 8.42
CA GLY A 368 0.00 13.77 9.58
C GLY A 368 -0.01 12.85 10.80
N ALA A 369 1.17 12.48 11.31
CA ALA A 369 1.33 11.58 12.46
C ALA A 369 0.60 12.10 13.71
N GLY A 370 0.06 11.17 14.51
CA GLY A 370 -0.71 11.49 15.73
C GLY A 370 -2.13 12.02 15.48
N PHE A 371 -2.64 11.90 14.25
CA PHE A 371 -4.00 12.29 13.87
C PHE A 371 -5.04 11.56 14.73
N ILE A 372 -6.02 12.30 15.25
CA ILE A 372 -7.18 11.73 15.93
C ILE A 372 -8.47 12.28 15.33
N ALA A 373 -9.44 11.42 15.07
CA ALA A 373 -10.83 11.79 14.80
C ALA A 373 -11.76 11.17 15.83
N ARG A 374 -12.68 11.96 16.38
CA ARG A 374 -13.65 11.55 17.40
C ARG A 374 -15.05 12.06 17.11
N ASP A 375 -16.06 11.22 17.37
CA ASP A 375 -17.47 11.60 17.41
C ASP A 375 -17.96 12.30 16.12
N MET A 376 -17.62 11.76 14.95
CA MET A 376 -17.99 12.33 13.65
C MET A 376 -18.25 11.28 12.57
N THR A 377 -18.70 11.70 11.39
CA THR A 377 -18.98 10.83 10.24
C THR A 377 -18.15 11.24 9.04
N PHE A 378 -17.55 10.26 8.37
CA PHE A 378 -16.91 10.41 7.07
C PHE A 378 -17.72 9.62 6.05
N GLU A 379 -18.16 10.27 4.97
CA GLU A 379 -19.06 9.69 3.98
C GLU A 379 -18.56 9.93 2.56
N ASN A 380 -18.60 8.89 1.74
CA ASN A 380 -18.60 9.04 0.29
C ASN A 380 -19.93 8.59 -0.30
N TYR A 381 -20.67 9.51 -0.91
CA TYR A 381 -22.03 9.28 -1.39
C TYR A 381 -22.11 8.85 -2.87
N ALA A 382 -20.99 8.61 -3.56
CA ALA A 382 -20.97 8.32 -5.00
C ALA A 382 -21.85 7.14 -5.43
N GLY A 383 -22.01 6.14 -4.57
CA GLY A 383 -22.83 4.95 -4.82
C GLY A 383 -22.08 3.82 -5.52
N PRO A 384 -22.66 2.60 -5.55
CA PRO A 384 -21.94 1.41 -5.97
C PRO A 384 -21.71 1.35 -7.49
N ALA A 385 -22.52 2.05 -8.28
CA ALA A 385 -22.37 2.16 -9.74
C ALA A 385 -21.18 3.02 -10.18
N LYS A 386 -20.55 3.74 -9.25
CA LYS A 386 -19.39 4.61 -9.52
C LYS A 386 -18.04 3.97 -9.21
N HIS A 387 -18.05 2.68 -8.87
CA HIS A 387 -16.88 1.90 -8.48
C HIS A 387 -16.17 2.50 -7.25
N GLN A 388 -14.83 2.51 -7.22
CA GLN A 388 -14.05 2.89 -6.05
C GLN A 388 -14.32 4.35 -5.65
N ALA A 389 -14.70 4.56 -4.39
CA ALA A 389 -15.05 5.86 -3.84
C ALA A 389 -14.79 5.92 -2.33
N VAL A 390 -13.63 6.44 -1.95
CA VAL A 390 -13.13 6.40 -0.56
C VAL A 390 -13.84 7.45 0.30
N ALA A 391 -14.31 7.06 1.48
CA ALA A 391 -14.85 7.97 2.49
C ALA A 391 -13.75 8.53 3.40
N LEU A 392 -12.89 7.64 3.91
CA LEU A 392 -11.76 8.00 4.77
C LEU A 392 -10.50 7.28 4.32
N ARG A 393 -9.42 8.05 4.09
CA ARG A 393 -8.08 7.53 3.86
C ARG A 393 -7.15 7.92 5.00
N VAL A 394 -6.51 6.93 5.62
CA VAL A 394 -5.54 7.15 6.69
C VAL A 394 -4.19 6.55 6.29
N GLY A 395 -3.17 7.40 6.27
CA GLY A 395 -1.76 7.02 6.13
C GLY A 395 -0.89 7.61 7.24
N ALA A 396 -1.51 8.14 8.30
CA ALA A 396 -0.83 8.72 9.45
C ALA A 396 -0.38 7.62 10.43
N ASP A 397 0.87 7.70 10.90
CA ASP A 397 1.34 6.86 11.99
C ASP A 397 0.75 7.31 13.33
N HIS A 398 0.47 6.35 14.22
CA HIS A 398 -0.22 6.57 15.49
C HIS A 398 -1.59 7.26 15.31
N ALA A 399 -2.32 6.92 14.25
CA ALA A 399 -3.65 7.48 14.00
C ALA A 399 -4.72 6.79 14.87
N VAL A 400 -5.65 7.57 15.41
CA VAL A 400 -6.82 7.05 16.13
C VAL A 400 -8.13 7.55 15.52
N VAL A 401 -9.06 6.64 15.28
CA VAL A 401 -10.43 6.98 14.88
C VAL A 401 -11.37 6.36 15.89
N PHE A 402 -12.08 7.19 16.66
CA PHE A 402 -12.83 6.76 17.83
C PHE A 402 -14.27 7.25 17.80
N ARG A 403 -15.23 6.32 17.89
CA ARG A 403 -16.67 6.63 17.77
C ARG A 403 -16.97 7.45 16.52
N CYS A 404 -16.55 6.95 15.36
CA CYS A 404 -16.88 7.56 14.08
C CYS A 404 -17.76 6.63 13.22
N ASN A 405 -18.54 7.22 12.31
CA ASN A 405 -19.10 6.48 11.18
C ASN A 405 -18.19 6.64 9.98
N ILE A 406 -17.96 5.55 9.23
CA ILE A 406 -17.28 5.59 7.93
C ILE A 406 -18.19 4.90 6.91
N ILE A 407 -18.74 5.68 5.98
CA ILE A 407 -19.87 5.26 5.15
C ILE A 407 -19.51 5.37 3.67
N GLY A 408 -19.64 4.26 2.95
CA GLY A 408 -19.49 4.24 1.49
C GLY A 408 -20.11 2.98 0.89
N TYR A 409 -19.59 2.60 -0.27
CA TYR A 409 -19.86 1.34 -0.95
C TYR A 409 -18.54 0.62 -1.21
N GLN A 410 -18.02 0.68 -2.45
CA GLN A 410 -16.73 0.09 -2.80
C GLN A 410 -15.58 0.97 -2.29
N ASP A 411 -14.56 0.36 -1.69
CA ASP A 411 -13.34 1.01 -1.21
C ASP A 411 -13.60 2.08 -0.12
N THR A 412 -14.53 1.83 0.80
CA THR A 412 -14.99 2.84 1.79
C THR A 412 -13.88 3.37 2.70
N LEU A 413 -13.11 2.49 3.35
CA LEU A 413 -12.07 2.82 4.31
C LEU A 413 -10.71 2.37 3.78
N TYR A 414 -9.87 3.35 3.43
CA TYR A 414 -8.51 3.12 2.96
C TYR A 414 -7.51 3.24 4.12
N VAL A 415 -7.21 2.12 4.78
CA VAL A 415 -6.13 1.98 5.78
C VAL A 415 -4.78 1.86 5.07
N HIS A 416 -4.35 2.96 4.47
CA HIS A 416 -3.25 3.00 3.49
C HIS A 416 -1.93 2.46 4.05
N SER A 417 -1.35 3.11 5.06
CA SER A 417 -0.01 2.80 5.59
C SER A 417 0.15 3.20 7.07
N ASN A 418 1.28 2.82 7.69
CA ASN A 418 1.63 3.09 9.10
C ASN A 418 0.71 2.40 10.14
N ARG A 419 0.87 2.72 11.43
CA ARG A 419 0.07 2.13 12.52
C ARG A 419 -1.19 2.92 12.82
N GLN A 420 -2.30 2.22 12.95
CA GLN A 420 -3.63 2.82 13.10
C GLN A 420 -4.49 2.05 14.09
N PHE A 421 -5.35 2.76 14.82
CA PHE A 421 -6.31 2.17 15.76
C PHE A 421 -7.71 2.75 15.55
N PHE A 422 -8.67 1.87 15.29
CA PHE A 422 -10.08 2.23 15.17
C PHE A 422 -10.84 1.62 16.34
N ARG A 423 -11.64 2.43 17.04
CA ARG A 423 -12.43 1.94 18.19
C ARG A 423 -13.86 2.45 18.17
N GLU A 424 -14.82 1.56 18.42
CA GLU A 424 -16.24 1.91 18.53
C GLU A 424 -16.80 2.61 17.27
N CYS A 425 -16.19 2.33 16.12
CA CYS A 425 -16.59 2.86 14.83
C CYS A 425 -17.65 1.98 14.18
N ASP A 426 -18.54 2.60 13.41
CA ASP A 426 -19.47 1.90 12.52
C ASP A 426 -19.02 2.10 11.07
N ILE A 427 -18.71 0.99 10.38
CA ILE A 427 -18.11 1.01 9.04
C ILE A 427 -19.04 0.31 8.06
N TYR A 428 -19.37 0.95 6.94
CA TYR A 428 -20.38 0.45 5.99
C TYR A 428 -19.82 0.39 4.58
N GLY A 429 -19.95 -0.74 3.89
CA GLY A 429 -19.56 -0.83 2.48
C GLY A 429 -19.92 -2.14 1.80
N THR A 430 -19.39 -2.35 0.60
CA THR A 430 -19.71 -3.51 -0.26
C THR A 430 -18.47 -4.30 -0.67
N VAL A 431 -17.77 -3.84 -1.70
CA VAL A 431 -16.57 -4.48 -2.26
C VAL A 431 -15.35 -3.83 -1.63
N ASP A 432 -14.46 -4.65 -1.07
CA ASP A 432 -13.15 -4.26 -0.53
C ASP A 432 -13.19 -3.07 0.42
N PHE A 433 -14.24 -2.98 1.24
CA PHE A 433 -14.57 -1.72 1.88
C PHE A 433 -13.68 -1.36 3.10
N ILE A 434 -12.80 -2.27 3.52
CA ILE A 434 -11.65 -1.99 4.39
C ILE A 434 -10.39 -2.52 3.70
N PHE A 435 -9.56 -1.64 3.13
CA PHE A 435 -8.46 -2.06 2.28
C PHE A 435 -7.19 -1.22 2.51
N GLY A 436 -6.05 -1.77 2.10
CA GLY A 436 -4.73 -1.12 2.21
C GLY A 436 -3.68 -1.97 2.90
N ASN A 437 -2.58 -1.34 3.33
CA ASN A 437 -1.41 -2.00 3.89
C ASN A 437 -0.93 -1.36 5.21
N ALA A 438 -1.80 -0.74 5.99
CA ALA A 438 -1.48 -0.33 7.35
C ALA A 438 -1.18 -1.55 8.25
N ALA A 439 -0.55 -1.31 9.40
CA ALA A 439 -0.68 -2.16 10.57
C ALA A 439 -1.85 -1.61 11.40
N VAL A 440 -3.02 -2.23 11.28
CA VAL A 440 -4.26 -1.67 11.86
C VAL A 440 -4.99 -2.66 12.75
N VAL A 441 -5.48 -2.17 13.89
CA VAL A 441 -6.43 -2.87 14.74
C VAL A 441 -7.76 -2.12 14.76
N LEU A 442 -8.84 -2.81 14.40
CA LEU A 442 -10.22 -2.35 14.54
C LEU A 442 -10.85 -3.07 15.73
N GLN A 443 -11.06 -2.35 16.83
CA GLN A 443 -11.48 -2.92 18.10
C GLN A 443 -12.88 -2.45 18.50
N ASN A 444 -13.75 -3.38 18.91
CA ASN A 444 -15.14 -3.08 19.30
C ASN A 444 -15.89 -2.24 18.24
N CYS A 445 -15.61 -2.48 16.97
CA CYS A 445 -16.28 -1.81 15.85
C CYS A 445 -17.51 -2.61 15.41
N SER A 446 -18.47 -1.93 14.78
CA SER A 446 -19.56 -2.59 14.04
C SER A 446 -19.30 -2.44 12.55
N ILE A 447 -19.19 -3.55 11.85
CA ILE A 447 -18.82 -3.60 10.43
C ILE A 447 -20.01 -4.13 9.66
N TYR A 448 -20.56 -3.30 8.78
CA TYR A 448 -21.81 -3.53 8.07
C TYR A 448 -21.59 -3.74 6.57
N ALA A 449 -21.81 -4.97 6.11
CA ALA A 449 -21.92 -5.26 4.69
C ALA A 449 -23.28 -4.74 4.16
N ARG A 450 -23.23 -3.95 3.08
CA ARG A 450 -24.40 -3.36 2.42
C ARG A 450 -24.87 -4.19 1.23
N LYS A 451 -26.07 -3.90 0.71
CA LYS A 451 -26.50 -4.46 -0.58
C LYS A 451 -25.60 -3.90 -1.71
N PRO A 452 -24.88 -4.74 -2.47
CA PRO A 452 -24.09 -4.30 -3.61
C PRO A 452 -24.95 -4.21 -4.88
N MET A 453 -24.32 -3.97 -6.04
CA MET A 453 -25.02 -4.15 -7.33
C MET A 453 -25.27 -5.62 -7.64
N ASP A 454 -26.19 -5.87 -8.56
CA ASP A 454 -26.45 -7.20 -9.10
C ASP A 454 -25.15 -7.88 -9.57
N LEU A 455 -25.03 -9.18 -9.28
CA LEU A 455 -23.88 -10.03 -9.60
C LEU A 455 -22.57 -9.71 -8.85
N GLN A 456 -22.51 -8.62 -8.07
CA GLN A 456 -21.36 -8.35 -7.22
C GLN A 456 -21.37 -9.21 -5.95
N LYS A 457 -20.18 -9.37 -5.37
CA LYS A 457 -19.95 -10.04 -4.10
C LYS A 457 -19.35 -9.02 -3.15
N ASN A 458 -19.81 -9.02 -1.90
CA ASN A 458 -19.20 -8.22 -0.87
C ASN A 458 -17.91 -8.87 -0.36
N THR A 459 -16.90 -8.05 -0.11
CA THR A 459 -15.63 -8.43 0.50
C THR A 459 -15.30 -7.39 1.57
N ILE A 460 -15.23 -7.83 2.83
CA ILE A 460 -15.01 -6.90 3.93
C ILE A 460 -13.60 -6.33 3.88
N THR A 461 -12.58 -7.19 3.72
CA THR A 461 -11.18 -6.74 3.63
C THR A 461 -10.50 -7.08 2.32
N ALA A 462 -9.67 -6.16 1.83
CA ALA A 462 -8.69 -6.42 0.77
C ALA A 462 -7.30 -5.90 1.18
N GLN A 463 -6.50 -6.78 1.78
CA GLN A 463 -5.22 -6.39 2.38
C GLN A 463 -4.06 -6.49 1.36
N ASN A 464 -3.24 -5.44 1.31
CA ASN A 464 -2.28 -5.11 0.24
C ASN A 464 -0.81 -5.45 0.57
N ARG A 465 -0.51 -6.42 1.44
CA ARG A 465 0.88 -6.71 1.81
C ARG A 465 1.62 -7.45 0.68
N LYS A 466 2.70 -6.85 0.17
CA LYS A 466 3.49 -7.35 -0.97
C LYS A 466 4.85 -7.96 -0.56
N ASP A 467 5.33 -7.64 0.64
CA ASP A 467 6.58 -8.17 1.17
C ASP A 467 6.38 -8.86 2.53
N PRO A 468 6.94 -10.08 2.74
CA PRO A 468 6.78 -10.80 3.99
C PRO A 468 7.45 -10.12 5.19
N ASN A 469 8.46 -9.26 4.95
CA ASN A 469 9.15 -8.51 5.99
C ASN A 469 8.38 -7.25 6.42
N GLN A 470 7.28 -6.88 5.75
CA GLN A 470 6.40 -5.82 6.22
C GLN A 470 5.65 -6.27 7.48
N ASN A 471 5.64 -5.40 8.50
CA ASN A 471 4.91 -5.61 9.75
C ASN A 471 3.42 -5.22 9.65
N THR A 472 2.83 -5.26 8.45
CA THR A 472 1.49 -4.73 8.15
C THR A 472 0.41 -5.81 8.09
N GLY A 473 -0.86 -5.43 8.15
CA GLY A 473 -2.01 -6.33 8.16
C GLY A 473 -3.24 -5.69 8.80
N ILE A 474 -4.39 -6.36 8.65
CA ILE A 474 -5.66 -5.92 9.24
C ILE A 474 -6.06 -6.89 10.36
N SER A 475 -6.20 -6.38 11.58
CA SER A 475 -6.71 -7.13 12.73
C SER A 475 -8.09 -6.62 13.13
N ILE A 476 -9.11 -7.48 12.99
CA ILE A 476 -10.49 -7.23 13.44
C ILE A 476 -10.66 -7.91 14.80
N HIS A 477 -10.71 -7.12 15.86
CA HIS A 477 -10.60 -7.59 17.24
C HIS A 477 -11.85 -7.23 18.04
N ALA A 478 -12.49 -8.20 18.69
CA ALA A 478 -13.64 -7.95 19.58
C ALA A 478 -14.77 -7.14 18.91
N SER A 479 -14.98 -7.33 17.60
CA SER A 479 -15.87 -6.52 16.77
C SER A 479 -17.11 -7.31 16.34
N ARG A 480 -18.05 -6.65 15.67
CA ARG A 480 -19.31 -7.26 15.23
C ARG A 480 -19.49 -7.10 13.72
N ILE A 481 -19.67 -8.20 13.01
CA ILE A 481 -19.87 -8.24 11.57
C ILE A 481 -21.35 -8.47 11.28
N PHE A 482 -21.98 -7.50 10.64
CA PHE A 482 -23.41 -7.47 10.37
C PHE A 482 -23.72 -7.22 8.89
N ALA A 483 -24.89 -7.67 8.46
CA ALA A 483 -25.53 -7.18 7.24
C ALA A 483 -26.41 -5.97 7.57
N THR A 484 -26.51 -5.00 6.68
CA THR A 484 -27.56 -3.97 6.72
C THR A 484 -28.93 -4.57 6.40
N GLN A 485 -30.00 -3.83 6.71
CA GLN A 485 -31.37 -4.32 6.56
C GLN A 485 -31.74 -4.69 5.12
N ASP A 486 -31.29 -3.91 4.14
CA ASP A 486 -31.49 -4.14 2.71
C ASP A 486 -30.71 -5.38 2.19
N LEU A 487 -29.52 -5.65 2.72
CA LEU A 487 -28.79 -6.88 2.42
C LEU A 487 -29.50 -8.11 3.01
N ARG A 488 -29.97 -8.03 4.27
CA ARG A 488 -30.75 -9.11 4.89
C ARG A 488 -32.04 -9.41 4.13
N ALA A 489 -32.75 -8.35 3.71
CA ALA A 489 -33.98 -8.46 2.92
C ALA A 489 -33.76 -9.13 1.55
N SER A 490 -32.50 -9.18 1.06
CA SER A 490 -32.16 -9.84 -0.20
C SER A 490 -32.01 -11.37 -0.07
N ASN A 491 -32.27 -11.94 1.11
CA ASN A 491 -32.38 -13.38 1.38
C ASN A 491 -31.27 -14.25 0.76
N GLY A 492 -30.01 -13.84 0.91
CA GLY A 492 -28.85 -14.59 0.41
C GLY A 492 -28.52 -14.42 -1.08
N SER A 493 -29.23 -13.53 -1.80
CA SER A 493 -28.96 -13.25 -3.23
C SER A 493 -27.57 -12.65 -3.47
N PHE A 494 -26.98 -12.03 -2.46
CA PHE A 494 -25.64 -11.42 -2.51
C PHE A 494 -24.72 -12.10 -1.50
N GLN A 495 -23.58 -12.58 -1.99
CA GLN A 495 -22.60 -13.28 -1.18
C GLN A 495 -21.68 -12.28 -0.48
N THR A 496 -21.39 -12.51 0.81
CA THR A 496 -20.42 -11.72 1.60
C THR A 496 -19.29 -12.61 2.08
N TYR A 497 -18.05 -12.13 1.92
CA TYR A 497 -16.83 -12.79 2.37
C TYR A 497 -16.03 -11.88 3.31
N LEU A 498 -15.30 -12.49 4.24
CA LEU A 498 -14.41 -11.82 5.19
C LEU A 498 -13.30 -11.03 4.49
N GLY A 499 -12.84 -11.51 3.33
CA GLY A 499 -11.89 -10.76 2.50
C GLY A 499 -11.37 -11.53 1.29
N ARG A 500 -10.48 -10.87 0.55
CA ARG A 500 -9.74 -11.42 -0.60
C ARG A 500 -8.32 -10.84 -0.72
N PRO A 501 -7.34 -11.61 -1.23
CA PRO A 501 -5.92 -11.24 -1.16
C PRO A 501 -5.50 -10.32 -2.30
N TRP A 502 -5.58 -9.00 -2.08
CA TRP A 502 -5.15 -8.02 -3.08
C TRP A 502 -3.68 -8.19 -3.49
N LYS A 503 -2.80 -8.60 -2.55
CA LYS A 503 -1.39 -8.93 -2.84
C LYS A 503 -0.94 -10.26 -2.26
N MET A 504 0.23 -10.69 -2.74
CA MET A 504 0.85 -11.99 -2.52
C MET A 504 0.94 -12.40 -1.05
N TYR A 505 1.21 -11.48 -0.13
CA TYR A 505 1.38 -11.78 1.30
C TYR A 505 0.23 -11.22 2.16
N SER A 506 -0.96 -11.07 1.57
CA SER A 506 -2.15 -10.51 2.22
C SER A 506 -2.33 -11.09 3.62
N ARG A 507 -2.52 -10.23 4.63
CA ARG A 507 -2.59 -10.64 6.03
C ARG A 507 -3.78 -10.00 6.76
N THR A 508 -4.75 -10.83 7.11
CA THR A 508 -5.96 -10.39 7.83
C THR A 508 -6.32 -11.40 8.91
N VAL A 509 -6.71 -10.93 10.09
CA VAL A 509 -7.17 -11.76 11.20
C VAL A 509 -8.49 -11.25 11.74
N TYR A 510 -9.45 -12.16 11.95
CA TYR A 510 -10.66 -11.90 12.71
C TYR A 510 -10.58 -12.67 14.03
N MET A 511 -10.66 -11.97 15.16
CA MET A 511 -10.56 -12.60 16.46
C MET A 511 -11.54 -12.04 17.48
N LEU A 512 -12.06 -12.94 18.33
CA LEU A 512 -13.01 -12.64 19.40
C LEU A 512 -14.24 -11.86 18.91
N SER A 513 -14.62 -12.05 17.64
CA SER A 513 -15.61 -11.22 16.96
C SER A 513 -16.89 -11.99 16.68
N TYR A 514 -18.03 -11.27 16.74
CA TYR A 514 -19.31 -11.80 16.30
C TYR A 514 -19.39 -11.77 14.77
N ILE A 515 -19.75 -12.89 14.13
CA ILE A 515 -19.93 -13.00 12.69
C ILE A 515 -21.37 -13.42 12.39
N GLY A 516 -22.11 -12.53 11.70
CA GLY A 516 -23.49 -12.79 11.27
C GLY A 516 -23.60 -13.86 10.16
N ASP A 517 -24.79 -14.41 10.01
CA ASP A 517 -25.16 -15.52 9.11
C ASP A 517 -24.99 -15.22 7.61
N HIS A 518 -25.06 -13.95 7.23
CA HIS A 518 -24.81 -13.48 5.86
C HIS A 518 -23.39 -13.78 5.32
N VAL A 519 -22.42 -14.09 6.18
CA VAL A 519 -21.05 -14.45 5.76
C VAL A 519 -21.04 -15.87 5.21
N GLN A 520 -20.52 -16.04 4.01
CA GLN A 520 -20.49 -17.34 3.32
C GLN A 520 -19.70 -18.38 4.12
N PRO A 521 -20.11 -19.66 4.14
CA PRO A 521 -19.39 -20.72 4.86
C PRO A 521 -17.91 -20.88 4.44
N LYS A 522 -17.60 -20.60 3.16
CA LYS A 522 -16.21 -20.54 2.65
C LYS A 522 -15.34 -19.50 3.37
N GLY A 523 -15.94 -18.44 3.91
CA GLY A 523 -15.29 -17.36 4.64
C GLY A 523 -14.55 -16.37 3.74
N TRP A 524 -13.67 -16.86 2.86
CA TRP A 524 -12.73 -16.05 2.08
C TRP A 524 -12.94 -16.26 0.58
N LEU A 525 -12.60 -15.25 -0.22
CA LEU A 525 -12.76 -15.25 -1.68
C LEU A 525 -11.40 -15.12 -2.38
N GLU A 526 -11.18 -15.89 -3.44
CA GLU A 526 -9.97 -15.80 -4.26
C GLU A 526 -9.87 -14.40 -4.90
N TRP A 527 -8.64 -13.88 -5.07
CA TRP A 527 -8.41 -12.67 -5.87
C TRP A 527 -8.46 -13.01 -7.37
N ASN A 528 -7.62 -13.96 -7.78
CA ASN A 528 -7.58 -14.48 -9.14
C ASN A 528 -7.00 -15.90 -9.14
N ALA A 529 -7.83 -16.91 -9.45
CA ALA A 529 -7.46 -18.32 -9.45
C ALA A 529 -6.67 -18.72 -8.18
N THR A 530 -5.40 -19.12 -8.32
CA THR A 530 -4.53 -19.59 -7.22
C THR A 530 -3.58 -18.52 -6.69
N PHE A 531 -3.70 -17.26 -7.13
CA PHE A 531 -2.83 -16.17 -6.68
C PHE A 531 -2.88 -16.00 -5.14
N ALA A 532 -1.70 -15.90 -4.53
CA ALA A 532 -1.48 -15.65 -3.10
C ALA A 532 -1.93 -16.74 -2.12
N LEU A 533 -2.66 -17.78 -2.56
CA LEU A 533 -3.31 -18.75 -1.65
C LEU A 533 -2.32 -19.51 -0.74
N ASP A 534 -1.09 -19.68 -1.20
CA ASP A 534 -0.02 -20.37 -0.45
C ASP A 534 0.77 -19.45 0.48
N THR A 535 0.73 -18.14 0.25
CA THR A 535 1.61 -17.14 0.88
C THR A 535 0.88 -16.13 1.76
N LEU A 536 -0.44 -15.98 1.59
CA LEU A 536 -1.30 -15.17 2.45
C LEU A 536 -1.35 -15.73 3.88
N TYR A 537 -1.81 -14.91 4.82
CA TYR A 537 -2.12 -15.32 6.19
C TYR A 537 -3.53 -14.83 6.55
N TYR A 538 -4.52 -15.71 6.48
CA TYR A 538 -5.90 -15.43 6.89
C TYR A 538 -6.28 -16.25 8.11
N GLY A 539 -6.42 -15.55 9.24
CA GLY A 539 -6.61 -16.15 10.56
C GLY A 539 -8.02 -15.92 11.13
N GLU A 540 -8.59 -16.95 11.75
CA GLU A 540 -9.76 -16.82 12.61
C GLU A 540 -9.46 -17.38 14.00
N TYR A 541 -9.74 -16.61 15.07
CA TYR A 541 -9.51 -17.02 16.47
C TYR A 541 -10.73 -16.73 17.34
N MET A 542 -11.34 -17.77 17.91
CA MET A 542 -12.45 -17.64 18.87
C MET A 542 -13.58 -16.68 18.44
N ASN A 543 -13.89 -16.66 17.14
CA ASN A 543 -15.07 -15.95 16.64
C ASN A 543 -16.35 -16.72 17.01
N PHE A 544 -17.46 -16.00 17.11
CA PHE A 544 -18.74 -16.57 17.51
C PHE A 544 -19.89 -16.00 16.67
N GLY A 545 -21.08 -16.59 16.80
CA GLY A 545 -22.24 -16.25 15.98
C GLY A 545 -22.41 -17.17 14.78
N PRO A 546 -23.54 -17.05 14.06
CA PRO A 546 -23.95 -18.03 13.05
C PRO A 546 -23.03 -18.12 11.82
N GLY A 547 -22.30 -17.05 11.47
CA GLY A 547 -21.32 -17.05 10.38
C GLY A 547 -19.91 -17.50 10.78
N ALA A 548 -19.66 -17.77 12.07
CA ALA A 548 -18.33 -18.10 12.59
C ALA A 548 -17.95 -19.59 12.43
N ALA A 549 -18.85 -20.44 11.93
CA ALA A 549 -18.58 -21.86 11.76
C ALA A 549 -17.42 -22.10 10.76
N ILE A 550 -16.37 -22.79 11.21
CA ILE A 550 -15.14 -23.02 10.44
C ILE A 550 -15.17 -24.27 9.54
N GLY A 551 -16.14 -25.17 9.71
CA GLY A 551 -16.12 -26.50 9.09
C GLY A 551 -16.18 -26.54 7.56
N GLN A 552 -16.56 -25.44 6.91
CA GLN A 552 -16.66 -25.32 5.45
C GLN A 552 -15.77 -24.21 4.87
N ARG A 553 -14.82 -23.72 5.66
CA ARG A 553 -13.86 -22.71 5.22
C ARG A 553 -12.99 -23.26 4.08
N VAL A 554 -12.43 -22.34 3.31
CA VAL A 554 -11.44 -22.66 2.26
C VAL A 554 -10.28 -23.50 2.82
N ARG A 555 -9.68 -24.34 1.96
CA ARG A 555 -8.55 -25.22 2.32
C ARG A 555 -7.19 -24.68 1.83
N TRP A 556 -7.05 -23.37 1.70
CA TRP A 556 -5.82 -22.74 1.22
C TRP A 556 -4.69 -22.91 2.25
N PRO A 557 -3.43 -23.13 1.85
CA PRO A 557 -2.34 -23.24 2.81
C PRO A 557 -2.12 -21.99 3.67
N GLY A 558 -2.47 -20.81 3.14
CA GLY A 558 -2.44 -19.54 3.87
C GLY A 558 -3.62 -19.31 4.83
N TYR A 559 -4.68 -20.12 4.78
CA TYR A 559 -5.79 -20.02 5.72
C TYR A 559 -5.49 -20.79 7.02
N ARG A 560 -5.83 -20.20 8.17
CA ARG A 560 -5.55 -20.76 9.50
C ARG A 560 -6.72 -20.60 10.45
N VAL A 561 -7.14 -21.71 11.02
CA VAL A 561 -7.88 -21.72 12.29
C VAL A 561 -6.84 -21.59 13.39
N ILE A 562 -6.78 -20.44 14.04
CA ILE A 562 -5.81 -20.19 15.10
C ILE A 562 -6.35 -20.84 16.37
N THR A 563 -5.55 -21.71 16.99
CA THR A 563 -5.90 -22.40 18.24
C THR A 563 -5.00 -21.99 19.41
N ALA A 564 -3.78 -21.54 19.12
CA ALA A 564 -2.81 -21.11 20.12
C ALA A 564 -3.02 -19.61 20.48
N PRO A 565 -3.26 -19.27 21.76
CA PRO A 565 -3.35 -17.87 22.18
C PRO A 565 -2.10 -17.04 21.84
N LEU A 566 -0.90 -17.66 21.87
CA LEU A 566 0.36 -17.00 21.50
C LEU A 566 0.41 -16.59 20.02
N GLU A 567 -0.23 -17.34 19.13
CA GLU A 567 -0.33 -16.95 17.71
C GLU A 567 -1.33 -15.80 17.54
N ALA A 568 -2.47 -15.87 18.22
CA ALA A 568 -3.49 -14.82 18.19
C ALA A 568 -3.01 -13.51 18.85
N SER A 569 -2.20 -13.58 19.91
CA SER A 569 -1.71 -12.40 20.66
C SER A 569 -0.90 -11.46 19.77
N ARG A 570 -0.24 -11.98 18.73
CA ARG A 570 0.53 -11.18 17.76
C ARG A 570 -0.30 -10.19 16.97
N PHE A 571 -1.62 -10.36 16.96
CA PHE A 571 -2.58 -9.50 16.27
C PHE A 571 -3.32 -8.57 17.24
N THR A 572 -2.98 -8.55 18.53
CA THR A 572 -3.59 -7.66 19.52
C THR A 572 -3.00 -6.25 19.46
N VAL A 573 -3.61 -5.31 20.18
CA VAL A 573 -3.16 -3.92 20.21
C VAL A 573 -1.72 -3.80 20.72
N SER A 574 -1.34 -4.53 21.77
CA SER A 574 -0.01 -4.43 22.37
C SER A 574 1.11 -4.97 21.49
N GLN A 575 0.88 -6.05 20.74
CA GLN A 575 1.94 -6.69 19.93
C GLN A 575 1.93 -6.23 18.47
N PHE A 576 0.74 -6.03 17.87
CA PHE A 576 0.65 -5.80 16.43
C PHE A 576 0.94 -4.35 16.03
N ILE A 577 0.46 -3.41 16.84
CA ILE A 577 0.62 -1.96 16.61
C ILE A 577 1.39 -1.28 17.73
N TYR A 578 1.96 -2.07 18.66
CA TYR A 578 2.68 -1.57 19.83
C TYR A 578 1.86 -0.55 20.64
N GLY A 579 0.54 -0.72 20.67
CA GLY A 579 -0.41 0.29 21.13
C GLY A 579 -0.18 0.74 22.57
N SER A 580 0.36 -0.12 23.43
CA SER A 580 0.70 0.23 24.81
C SER A 580 1.72 1.37 24.92
N THR A 581 2.52 1.61 23.88
CA THR A 581 3.55 2.67 23.87
C THR A 581 3.04 4.01 23.36
N TRP A 582 1.80 4.13 22.87
CA TRP A 582 1.31 5.40 22.30
C TRP A 582 -0.19 5.66 22.49
N LEU A 583 -1.05 4.64 22.59
CA LEU A 583 -2.47 4.83 22.85
C LEU A 583 -2.79 5.45 24.22
N PRO A 584 -2.07 5.14 25.32
CA PRO A 584 -2.41 5.72 26.61
C PRO A 584 -2.29 7.25 26.70
N SER A 585 -1.52 7.91 25.82
CA SER A 585 -1.49 9.38 25.73
C SER A 585 -2.71 9.92 25.01
N THR A 586 -3.36 9.14 24.14
CA THR A 586 -4.59 9.58 23.48
C THR A 586 -5.73 9.70 24.49
N GLY A 587 -5.80 8.80 25.48
CA GLY A 587 -6.91 8.69 26.42
C GLY A 587 -8.04 7.78 25.94
N VAL A 588 -7.96 7.22 24.72
CA VAL A 588 -8.88 6.17 24.29
C VAL A 588 -8.57 4.91 25.09
N ALA A 589 -9.58 4.34 25.73
CA ALA A 589 -9.45 3.01 26.33
C ALA A 589 -9.12 1.99 25.23
N PHE A 590 -8.41 0.91 25.55
CA PHE A 590 -8.17 -0.19 24.60
C PHE A 590 -7.93 -1.49 25.35
N LEU A 591 -8.33 -2.58 24.72
CA LEU A 591 -7.94 -3.91 25.15
C LEU A 591 -6.58 -4.22 24.55
N ALA A 592 -5.55 -4.32 25.39
CA ALA A 592 -4.17 -4.53 24.97
C ALA A 592 -3.93 -5.93 24.40
N GLY A 593 -4.47 -6.97 25.07
CA GLY A 593 -4.28 -8.38 24.77
C GLY A 593 -5.57 -9.10 24.35
N LEU A 594 -5.65 -10.41 24.63
CA LEU A 594 -6.80 -11.27 24.30
C LEU A 594 -7.83 -11.38 25.45
N GLU A 595 -7.44 -11.05 26.68
CA GLU A 595 -8.28 -11.18 27.88
C GLU A 595 -8.91 -9.83 28.22
N VAL A 596 -10.25 -9.83 28.34
CA VAL A 596 -11.12 -8.69 28.67
C VAL A 596 -11.11 -8.36 30.16
#